data_AF-A0A9P5QM30-F1
#
_entry.id   AF-A0A9P5QM30-F1
#
_cell.length_a   1.000
_cell.length_b   1.000
_cell.length_c   1.000
_cell.angle_alpha   90.00
_cell.angle_beta   90.00
_cell.angle_gamma   90.00
#
_symmetry.space_group_name_H-M   'P 1'
#
loop_
_entity.id
_entity.type
_entity.pdbx_description
1 polymer ?
#
loop_
_entity_poly.entity_id
_entity_poly.type
_entity_poly.pdbx_seq_one_letter_code
_entity_poly.pdbx_strand_id
1 'polypeptide(L)'
;MMDAIQDLFNSYRSMESNWIQSLSKISQREALHPPSSIQDCSLHYGELAFLLAGLKPCVLIQLPTPDLTFSLYKDVLDPQWIQLASYKEQQQSQLLGLNCQLITKNVRSPEMSLQGCVLVWSNRTIQLHQQSERIQRGIDLLCSTATENEIATKDTKSQIISEQDLAVMLDLPGRLPESEIEMQKMIEVSYWHQGSIDGGQNDGPTLLTAFAAQPDQLPNIQIHFKRYRDVVRNIFGIQLKLHIQSMADIE
;
A
#
# COMPACT_ATOMS: atom_id res chain seq x y z
N MET A 1 2.96 12.41 -19.70
CA MET A 1 2.59 11.25 -18.86
C MET A 1 3.21 11.37 -17.47
N MET A 2 4.51 11.63 -17.37
CA MET A 2 5.17 11.91 -16.07
C MET A 2 4.50 13.05 -15.30
N ASP A 3 4.15 14.17 -15.96
CA ASP A 3 3.51 15.31 -15.30
C ASP A 3 2.17 14.93 -14.63
N ALA A 4 1.31 14.17 -15.32
CA ALA A 4 0.02 13.74 -14.78
C ALA A 4 0.16 12.79 -13.58
N ILE A 5 1.16 11.89 -13.61
CA ILE A 5 1.46 10.98 -12.50
C ILE A 5 2.01 11.77 -11.31
N GLN A 6 2.87 12.75 -11.57
CA GLN A 6 3.41 13.64 -10.55
C GLN A 6 2.33 14.50 -9.91
N ASP A 7 1.42 15.06 -10.70
CA ASP A 7 0.29 15.86 -10.22
C ASP A 7 -0.64 15.04 -9.33
N LEU A 8 -0.96 13.80 -9.76
CA LEU A 8 -1.76 12.88 -8.96
C LEU A 8 -1.08 12.54 -7.62
N PHE A 9 0.23 12.27 -7.66
CA PHE A 9 1.00 12.00 -6.44
C PHE A 9 1.05 13.22 -5.50
N ASN A 10 1.31 14.42 -6.03
CA ASN A 10 1.35 15.66 -5.26
C ASN A 10 -0.02 15.99 -4.64
N SER A 11 -1.10 15.78 -5.39
CA SER A 11 -2.47 15.97 -4.93
C SER A 11 -2.81 15.01 -3.79
N TYR A 12 -2.49 13.72 -3.95
CA TYR A 12 -2.63 12.72 -2.89
C TYR A 12 -1.84 13.13 -1.63
N ARG A 13 -0.55 13.48 -1.77
CA ARG A 13 0.31 13.90 -0.66
C ARG A 13 -0.28 15.08 0.12
N SER A 14 -0.79 16.07 -0.60
CA SER A 14 -1.44 17.25 0.02
C SER A 14 -2.67 16.84 0.82
N MET A 15 -3.52 15.97 0.27
CA MET A 15 -4.74 15.52 0.96
C MET A 15 -4.45 14.61 2.15
N GLU A 16 -3.55 13.64 2.01
CA GLU A 16 -3.11 12.79 3.12
C GLU A 16 -2.57 13.66 4.26
N SER A 17 -1.73 14.64 3.94
CA SER A 17 -1.19 15.58 4.94
C SER A 17 -2.29 16.40 5.61
N ASN A 18 -3.25 16.93 4.85
CA ASN A 18 -4.37 17.69 5.39
C ASN A 18 -5.28 16.83 6.28
N TRP A 19 -5.49 15.57 5.90
CA TRP A 19 -6.27 14.60 6.66
C TRP A 19 -5.58 14.22 7.97
N ILE A 20 -4.26 13.94 7.96
CA ILE A 20 -3.48 13.69 9.19
C ILE A 20 -3.53 14.92 10.13
N GLN A 21 -3.43 16.13 9.57
CA GLN A 21 -3.53 17.37 10.35
C GLN A 21 -4.94 17.58 10.93
N SER A 22 -5.99 17.16 10.23
CA SER A 22 -7.37 17.28 10.72
C SER A 22 -7.61 16.32 11.89
N LEU A 23 -7.12 15.08 11.79
CA LEU A 23 -7.16 14.10 12.87
C LEU A 23 -6.43 14.59 14.12
N SER A 24 -5.23 15.15 13.94
CA SER A 24 -4.43 15.69 15.04
C SER A 24 -5.17 16.79 15.82
N LYS A 25 -5.95 17.63 15.11
CA LYS A 25 -6.77 18.68 15.73
C LYS A 25 -7.97 18.12 16.50
N ILE A 26 -8.52 16.99 16.06
CA ILE A 26 -9.63 16.30 16.75
C ILE A 26 -9.10 15.65 18.03
N SER A 27 -8.01 14.89 17.95
CA SER A 27 -7.40 14.24 19.12
C SER A 27 -6.97 15.24 20.20
N GLN A 28 -6.44 16.41 19.81
CA GLN A 28 -6.10 17.49 20.74
C GLN A 28 -7.30 18.11 21.45
N ARG A 29 -8.49 18.10 20.83
CA ARG A 29 -9.73 18.63 21.44
C ARG A 29 -10.39 17.65 22.40
N GLU A 30 -10.21 16.35 22.18
CA GLU A 30 -10.92 15.30 22.92
C GLU A 30 -10.09 14.68 24.07
N ALA A 31 -8.86 15.16 24.31
CA ALA A 31 -7.95 14.66 25.36
C ALA A 31 -7.73 13.12 25.34
N LEU A 32 -7.95 12.49 24.18
CA LEU A 32 -7.63 11.10 23.92
C LEU A 32 -6.14 11.00 23.54
N HIS A 33 -5.53 9.86 23.87
CA HIS A 33 -4.09 9.54 23.73
C HIS A 33 -3.42 10.11 22.45
N PRO A 34 -2.12 10.47 22.52
CA PRO A 34 -1.48 11.30 21.53
C PRO A 34 -1.51 10.70 20.11
N PRO A 35 -1.65 11.55 19.07
CA PRO A 35 -1.65 11.16 17.65
C PRO A 35 -0.29 10.66 17.13
N SER A 36 0.69 10.45 18.00
CA SER A 36 2.04 10.00 17.65
C SER A 36 2.05 8.61 16.97
N SER A 37 1.06 7.75 17.26
CA SER A 37 0.93 6.46 16.56
C SER A 37 0.48 6.58 15.10
N ILE A 38 -0.14 7.71 14.71
CA ILE A 38 -0.58 7.93 13.33
C ILE A 38 0.58 8.51 12.50
N GLN A 39 1.43 9.38 13.06
CA GLN A 39 2.54 9.98 12.29
C GLN A 39 3.60 8.94 11.87
N ASP A 40 3.88 7.94 12.70
CA ASP A 40 4.92 6.94 12.41
C ASP A 40 4.42 5.78 11.53
N CYS A 41 3.11 5.50 11.51
CA CYS A 41 2.52 4.35 10.82
C CYS A 41 1.70 4.68 9.55
N SER A 42 1.42 5.95 9.24
CA SER A 42 0.31 6.33 8.32
C SER A 42 0.71 7.10 7.07
N LEU A 43 1.99 7.15 6.74
CA LEU A 43 2.44 7.79 5.50
C LEU A 43 2.47 6.76 4.36
N HIS A 44 1.29 6.44 3.83
CA HIS A 44 1.11 5.46 2.75
C HIS A 44 1.50 6.02 1.37
N TYR A 45 1.98 7.26 1.30
CA TYR A 45 2.47 7.82 0.04
C TYR A 45 3.60 7.02 -0.60
N GLY A 46 4.41 6.29 0.18
CA GLY A 46 5.44 5.42 -0.36
C GLY A 46 4.84 4.32 -1.23
N GLU A 47 3.91 3.57 -0.63
CA GLU A 47 3.14 2.52 -1.29
C GLU A 47 2.41 3.01 -2.55
N LEU A 48 1.75 4.16 -2.45
CA LEU A 48 1.07 4.74 -3.61
C LEU A 48 2.04 5.29 -4.66
N ALA A 49 3.18 5.87 -4.28
CA ALA A 49 4.21 6.26 -5.24
C ALA A 49 4.66 5.05 -6.06
N PHE A 50 4.87 3.90 -5.41
CA PHE A 50 5.24 2.67 -6.11
C PHE A 50 4.15 2.19 -7.08
N LEU A 51 2.88 2.24 -6.66
CA LEU A 51 1.75 1.91 -7.55
C LEU A 51 1.67 2.86 -8.75
N LEU A 52 1.75 4.18 -8.50
CA LEU A 52 1.64 5.22 -9.53
C LEU A 52 2.81 5.19 -10.52
N ALA A 53 4.00 4.79 -10.06
CA ALA A 53 5.16 4.55 -10.92
C ALA A 53 5.07 3.25 -11.74
N GLY A 54 4.05 2.42 -11.52
CA GLY A 54 3.91 1.11 -12.17
C GLY A 54 4.91 0.07 -11.66
N LEU A 55 5.42 0.24 -10.43
CA LEU A 55 6.38 -0.68 -9.81
C LEU A 55 5.70 -1.88 -9.15
N LYS A 56 4.51 -1.68 -8.57
CA LYS A 56 3.67 -2.74 -7.99
C LYS A 56 2.25 -2.71 -8.54
N PRO A 57 1.57 -3.86 -8.61
CA PRO A 57 0.26 -3.94 -9.22
C PRO A 57 -0.87 -3.46 -8.30
N CYS A 58 -0.75 -3.63 -6.98
CA CYS A 58 -1.70 -3.11 -6.02
C CYS A 58 -1.09 -2.75 -4.66
N VAL A 59 -1.86 -2.02 -3.86
CA VAL A 59 -1.60 -1.63 -2.48
C VAL A 59 -2.81 -2.02 -1.64
N LEU A 60 -2.56 -2.67 -0.52
CA LEU A 60 -3.55 -2.94 0.51
C LEU A 60 -3.31 -1.99 1.68
N ILE A 61 -4.32 -1.21 2.04
CA ILE A 61 -4.24 -0.20 3.10
C ILE A 61 -5.13 -0.64 4.26
N GLN A 62 -4.51 -0.71 5.43
CA GLN A 62 -5.18 -0.93 6.70
C GLN A 62 -4.58 0.04 7.73
N LEU A 63 -5.44 0.83 8.35
CA LEU A 63 -5.08 1.68 9.47
C LEU A 63 -5.45 1.02 10.81
N PRO A 64 -4.93 1.50 11.96
CA PRO A 64 -5.14 0.86 13.26
C PRO A 64 -6.60 0.61 13.64
N THR A 65 -7.54 1.40 13.10
CA THR A 65 -8.97 1.17 13.28
C THR A 65 -9.72 1.13 11.94
N PRO A 66 -10.85 0.39 11.86
CA PRO A 66 -11.71 0.41 10.70
C PRO A 66 -12.23 1.81 10.36
N ASP A 67 -12.55 2.63 11.36
CA ASP A 67 -13.04 4.00 11.16
C ASP A 67 -11.98 4.90 10.52
N LEU A 68 -10.71 4.77 10.94
CA LEU A 68 -9.60 5.49 10.31
C LEU A 68 -9.40 5.04 8.87
N THR A 69 -9.45 3.72 8.61
CA THR A 69 -9.33 3.16 7.26
C THR A 69 -10.46 3.67 6.36
N PHE A 70 -11.70 3.69 6.87
CA PHE A 70 -12.86 4.19 6.15
C PHE A 70 -12.80 5.71 5.91
N SER A 71 -12.33 6.49 6.88
CA SER A 71 -12.12 7.94 6.71
C SER A 71 -11.04 8.21 5.65
N LEU A 72 -9.90 7.51 5.67
CA LEU A 72 -8.90 7.64 4.61
C LEU A 72 -9.50 7.31 3.24
N TYR A 73 -10.24 6.21 3.13
CA TYR A 73 -10.93 5.83 1.90
C TYR A 73 -11.84 6.95 1.39
N LYS A 74 -12.74 7.45 2.24
CA LYS A 74 -13.78 8.40 1.86
C LYS A 74 -13.25 9.82 1.65
N ASP A 75 -12.31 10.25 2.49
CA ASP A 75 -11.90 11.65 2.59
C ASP A 75 -10.63 11.94 1.77
N VAL A 76 -9.83 10.93 1.44
CA VAL A 76 -8.56 11.08 0.70
C VAL A 76 -8.59 10.34 -0.64
N LEU A 77 -8.96 9.05 -0.62
CA LEU A 77 -8.76 8.16 -1.76
C LEU A 77 -9.87 8.28 -2.82
N ASP A 78 -11.13 8.16 -2.39
CA ASP A 78 -12.32 8.21 -3.24
C ASP A 78 -12.45 9.55 -4.00
N PRO A 79 -12.25 10.74 -3.36
CA PRO A 79 -12.38 12.02 -4.05
C PRO A 79 -11.32 12.21 -5.15
N GLN A 80 -10.11 11.69 -4.95
CA GLN A 80 -8.99 11.90 -5.89
C GLN A 80 -9.06 10.95 -7.07
N TRP A 81 -9.32 9.67 -6.82
CA TRP A 81 -9.31 8.66 -7.88
C TRP A 81 -10.57 8.69 -8.74
N ILE A 82 -11.71 9.17 -8.20
CA ILE A 82 -12.96 9.22 -8.96
C ILE A 82 -13.19 10.61 -9.57
N GLN A 83 -12.64 11.70 -9.03
CA GLN A 83 -13.08 13.06 -9.39
C GLN A 83 -12.03 13.99 -10.03
N LEU A 84 -10.74 13.65 -10.07
CA LEU A 84 -9.76 14.46 -10.80
C LEU A 84 -10.06 14.47 -12.31
N ALA A 85 -10.25 15.65 -12.89
CA ALA A 85 -10.55 15.82 -14.31
C ALA A 85 -9.44 15.27 -15.21
N SER A 86 -8.18 15.48 -14.82
CA SER A 86 -6.99 14.93 -15.49
C SER A 86 -6.96 13.40 -15.48
N TYR A 87 -7.57 12.79 -14.46
CA TYR A 87 -7.70 11.34 -14.36
C TYR A 87 -8.87 10.80 -15.19
N LYS A 88 -10.02 11.48 -15.21
CA LYS A 88 -11.20 11.08 -16.01
C LYS A 88 -10.91 11.04 -17.52
N GLU A 89 -10.16 12.01 -18.04
CA GLU A 89 -9.72 12.00 -19.44
C GLU A 89 -8.76 10.84 -19.74
N GLN A 90 -7.90 10.48 -18.79
CA GLN A 90 -6.94 9.38 -18.91
C GLN A 90 -7.55 7.99 -18.65
N GLN A 91 -8.65 7.90 -17.89
CA GLN A 91 -9.39 6.67 -17.67
C GLN A 91 -10.12 6.23 -18.94
N GLN A 92 -10.73 7.17 -19.68
CA GLN A 92 -11.36 6.90 -20.97
C GLN A 92 -10.36 6.41 -22.03
N SER A 93 -9.08 6.77 -21.88
CA SER A 93 -7.97 6.32 -22.72
C SER A 93 -7.20 5.13 -22.15
N GLN A 94 -7.69 4.49 -21.06
CA GLN A 94 -7.06 3.34 -20.37
C GLN A 94 -5.61 3.58 -19.91
N LEU A 95 -5.16 4.83 -19.84
CA LEU A 95 -3.73 5.15 -19.70
C LEU A 95 -3.15 4.82 -18.31
N LEU A 96 -3.96 4.92 -17.25
CA LEU A 96 -3.55 4.63 -15.87
C LEU A 96 -4.28 3.40 -15.29
N GLY A 97 -5.58 3.28 -15.56
CA GLY A 97 -6.39 2.12 -15.16
C GLY A 97 -6.37 1.84 -13.65
N LEU A 98 -6.28 2.87 -12.81
CA LEU A 98 -6.33 2.71 -11.36
C LEU A 98 -7.78 2.50 -10.90
N ASN A 99 -7.93 1.65 -9.91
CA ASN A 99 -9.18 1.42 -9.22
C ASN A 99 -8.91 1.39 -7.71
N CYS A 100 -9.97 1.63 -6.97
CA CYS A 100 -9.94 1.60 -5.52
C CYS A 100 -11.26 1.06 -5.00
N GLN A 101 -11.18 0.20 -3.99
CA GLN A 101 -12.35 -0.38 -3.39
C GLN A 101 -12.13 -0.73 -1.93
N LEU A 102 -13.12 -0.45 -1.10
CA LEU A 102 -13.22 -1.00 0.25
C LEU A 102 -13.60 -2.49 0.16
N ILE A 103 -12.81 -3.36 0.79
CA ILE A 103 -13.07 -4.80 0.84
C ILE A 103 -14.22 -5.05 1.82
N THR A 104 -15.42 -5.27 1.29
CA THR A 104 -16.61 -5.56 2.09
C THR A 104 -16.83 -7.04 2.35
N LYS A 105 -16.20 -7.91 1.54
CA LYS A 105 -16.28 -9.36 1.67
C LYS A 105 -15.56 -9.87 2.92
N ASN A 106 -16.07 -10.95 3.49
CA ASN A 106 -15.37 -11.73 4.51
C ASN A 106 -14.29 -12.61 3.85
N VAL A 107 -13.18 -11.96 3.45
CA VAL A 107 -11.96 -12.64 2.99
C VAL A 107 -10.90 -12.48 4.07
N ARG A 108 -10.12 -13.53 4.29
CA ARG A 108 -8.98 -13.53 5.20
C ARG A 108 -7.75 -14.18 4.58
N SER A 109 -6.58 -13.78 5.03
CA SER A 109 -5.39 -14.61 4.93
C SER A 109 -5.25 -15.45 6.22
N PRO A 110 -4.31 -16.41 6.28
CA PRO A 110 -3.96 -17.09 7.54
C PRO A 110 -3.66 -16.12 8.69
N GLU A 111 -3.02 -14.99 8.40
CA GLU A 111 -2.54 -14.05 9.42
C GLU A 111 -3.53 -12.91 9.74
N MET A 112 -4.42 -12.54 8.82
CA MET A 112 -5.30 -11.38 9.04
C MET A 112 -6.66 -11.44 8.32
N SER A 113 -7.64 -10.73 8.89
CA SER A 113 -8.87 -10.39 8.16
C SER A 113 -8.59 -9.27 7.17
N LEU A 114 -9.04 -9.43 5.92
CA LEU A 114 -8.93 -8.40 4.88
C LEU A 114 -10.19 -7.55 4.76
N GLN A 115 -11.28 -7.94 5.43
CA GLN A 115 -12.50 -7.16 5.47
C GLN A 115 -12.25 -5.79 6.13
N GLY A 116 -12.72 -4.72 5.50
CA GLY A 116 -12.52 -3.34 5.95
C GLY A 116 -11.20 -2.71 5.50
N CYS A 117 -10.30 -3.47 4.88
CA CYS A 117 -9.12 -2.90 4.22
C CYS A 117 -9.51 -2.20 2.91
N VAL A 118 -8.67 -1.28 2.43
CA VAL A 118 -8.83 -0.64 1.13
C VAL A 118 -7.83 -1.25 0.16
N LEU A 119 -8.31 -1.69 -1.00
CA LEU A 119 -7.45 -2.17 -2.08
C LEU A 119 -7.39 -1.13 -3.20
N VAL A 120 -6.18 -0.82 -3.63
CA VAL A 120 -5.89 0.11 -4.71
C VAL A 120 -5.06 -0.62 -5.75
N TRP A 121 -5.44 -0.61 -7.02
CA TRP A 121 -4.71 -1.39 -8.02
C TRP A 121 -4.67 -0.71 -9.38
N SER A 122 -3.67 -1.06 -10.19
CA SER A 122 -3.50 -0.58 -11.56
C SER A 122 -3.73 -1.72 -12.55
N ASN A 123 -4.82 -1.65 -13.30
CA ASN A 123 -5.12 -2.61 -14.38
C ASN A 123 -3.98 -2.68 -15.40
N ARG A 124 -3.36 -1.54 -15.72
CA ARG A 124 -2.22 -1.47 -16.64
C ARG A 124 -1.00 -2.21 -16.08
N THR A 125 -0.67 -1.97 -14.81
CA THR A 125 0.47 -2.64 -14.18
C THR A 125 0.23 -4.14 -14.05
N ILE A 126 -1.00 -4.55 -13.72
CA ILE A 126 -1.41 -5.96 -13.69
C ILE A 126 -1.26 -6.61 -15.07
N GLN A 127 -1.75 -5.98 -16.14
CA GLN A 127 -1.66 -6.52 -17.51
C GLN A 127 -0.21 -6.76 -17.96
N LEU A 128 0.72 -5.91 -17.52
CA LEU A 128 2.15 -6.03 -17.83
C LEU A 128 2.90 -6.96 -16.88
N HIS A 129 2.27 -7.42 -15.80
CA HIS A 129 2.91 -8.26 -14.80
C HIS A 129 3.01 -9.72 -15.27
N GLN A 130 4.13 -10.38 -14.99
CA GLN A 130 4.36 -11.78 -15.36
C GLN A 130 3.35 -12.75 -14.72
N GLN A 131 2.74 -12.34 -13.62
CA GLN A 131 1.75 -13.11 -12.86
C GLN A 131 0.35 -12.46 -12.92
N SER A 132 0.02 -11.79 -14.02
CA SER A 132 -1.23 -11.05 -14.22
C SER A 132 -2.48 -11.86 -13.86
N GLU A 133 -2.61 -13.10 -14.33
CA GLU A 133 -3.74 -13.98 -14.03
C GLU A 133 -3.87 -14.31 -12.55
N ARG A 134 -2.73 -14.50 -11.86
CA ARG A 134 -2.70 -14.78 -10.42
C ARG A 134 -3.16 -13.57 -9.62
N ILE A 135 -2.67 -12.39 -10.00
CA ILE A 135 -3.05 -11.12 -9.36
C ILE A 135 -4.54 -10.84 -9.61
N GLN A 136 -5.01 -10.98 -10.85
CA GLN A 136 -6.41 -10.71 -11.19
C GLN A 136 -7.37 -11.61 -10.41
N ARG A 137 -7.07 -12.91 -10.26
CA ARG A 137 -7.87 -13.81 -9.42
C ARG A 137 -7.92 -13.35 -7.96
N GLY A 138 -6.82 -12.82 -7.44
CA GLY A 138 -6.76 -12.24 -6.10
C GLY A 138 -7.62 -10.99 -5.98
N ILE A 139 -7.56 -10.07 -6.94
CA ILE A 139 -8.45 -8.90 -7.01
C ILE A 139 -9.92 -9.35 -7.05
N ASP A 140 -10.27 -10.30 -7.91
CA ASP A 140 -11.65 -10.80 -8.04
C ASP A 140 -12.15 -11.44 -6.73
N LEU A 141 -11.28 -12.18 -6.05
CA LEU A 141 -11.58 -12.74 -4.74
C LEU A 141 -11.94 -11.63 -3.73
N LEU A 142 -11.12 -10.58 -3.65
CA LEU A 142 -11.28 -9.48 -2.69
C LEU A 142 -12.44 -8.52 -3.06
N CYS A 143 -12.66 -8.29 -4.35
CA CYS A 143 -13.44 -7.14 -4.84
C CYS A 143 -14.65 -7.48 -5.71
N SER A 144 -14.78 -8.70 -6.28
CA SER A 144 -15.88 -8.99 -7.21
C SER A 144 -17.25 -8.70 -6.62
N THR A 145 -18.08 -7.96 -7.35
CA THR A 145 -19.48 -7.72 -7.02
C THR A 145 -20.22 -9.05 -7.09
N ALA A 146 -20.66 -9.57 -5.95
CA ALA A 146 -21.70 -10.58 -5.96
C ALA A 146 -22.89 -9.96 -6.72
N THR A 147 -23.32 -10.56 -7.82
CA THR A 147 -24.60 -10.20 -8.41
C THR A 147 -25.67 -10.44 -7.35
N GLU A 148 -26.65 -9.53 -7.26
CA GLU A 148 -27.68 -9.51 -6.19
C GLU A 148 -28.40 -10.86 -6.00
N ASN A 149 -28.35 -11.75 -7.00
CA ASN A 149 -28.89 -13.10 -6.98
C ASN A 149 -28.08 -14.14 -6.16
N GLU A 150 -26.84 -13.86 -5.76
CA GLU A 150 -26.04 -14.78 -4.90
C GLU A 150 -26.20 -14.52 -3.40
N ILE A 151 -26.79 -13.38 -3.02
CA ILE A 151 -26.91 -12.92 -1.63
C ILE A 151 -27.96 -13.74 -0.85
N ALA A 152 -28.89 -14.40 -1.54
CA ALA A 152 -30.04 -15.06 -0.91
C ALA A 152 -29.78 -16.50 -0.43
N THR A 153 -28.67 -17.17 -0.79
CA THR A 153 -28.52 -18.62 -0.54
C THR A 153 -27.16 -19.13 -0.07
N LYS A 154 -26.15 -18.29 0.14
CA LYS A 154 -24.84 -18.77 0.62
C LYS A 154 -24.62 -18.41 2.08
N ASP A 155 -24.64 -19.45 2.93
CA ASP A 155 -23.76 -19.53 4.09
C ASP A 155 -22.42 -18.90 3.71
N THR A 156 -22.11 -17.73 4.27
CA THR A 156 -20.93 -16.92 3.94
C THR A 156 -19.69 -17.59 4.51
N LYS A 157 -19.27 -18.70 3.88
CA LYS A 157 -17.95 -19.28 4.15
C LYS A 157 -16.91 -18.21 3.87
N SER A 158 -16.17 -17.86 4.92
CA SER A 158 -15.01 -16.97 4.83
C SER A 158 -14.09 -17.51 3.74
N GLN A 159 -13.82 -16.68 2.74
CA GLN A 159 -12.92 -17.06 1.66
C GLN A 159 -11.49 -16.83 2.12
N ILE A 160 -10.57 -17.70 1.71
CA ILE A 160 -9.17 -17.64 2.14
C ILE A 160 -8.30 -17.33 0.92
N ILE A 161 -7.48 -16.29 1.03
CA ILE A 161 -6.36 -16.03 0.12
C ILE A 161 -5.08 -16.53 0.78
N SER A 162 -4.19 -17.18 0.01
CA SER A 162 -2.90 -17.61 0.57
C SER A 162 -1.96 -16.41 0.76
N GLU A 163 -1.07 -16.49 1.75
CA GLU A 163 -0.04 -15.45 1.95
C GLU A 163 0.86 -15.28 0.74
N GLN A 164 1.11 -16.38 0.00
CA GLN A 164 1.90 -16.33 -1.22
C GLN A 164 1.17 -15.60 -2.36
N ASP A 165 -0.15 -15.74 -2.46
CA ASP A 165 -0.95 -14.97 -3.43
C ASP A 165 -0.96 -13.49 -3.05
N LEU A 166 -1.16 -13.19 -1.77
CA LEU A 166 -1.16 -11.82 -1.26
C LEU A 166 0.20 -11.14 -1.45
N ALA A 167 1.30 -11.84 -1.16
CA ALA A 167 2.66 -11.34 -1.39
C ALA A 167 2.94 -11.05 -2.86
N VAL A 168 2.46 -11.90 -3.78
CA VAL A 168 2.55 -11.66 -5.23
C VAL A 168 1.77 -10.41 -5.63
N MET A 169 0.55 -10.25 -5.11
CA MET A 169 -0.27 -9.07 -5.38
C MET A 169 0.39 -7.79 -4.89
N LEU A 170 1.05 -7.83 -3.74
CA LEU A 170 1.68 -6.66 -3.13
C LEU A 170 3.13 -6.41 -3.60
N ASP A 171 3.64 -7.23 -4.53
CA ASP A 171 5.04 -7.22 -5.01
C ASP A 171 6.05 -7.29 -3.84
N LEU A 172 5.79 -8.18 -2.87
CA LEU A 172 6.69 -8.42 -1.75
C LEU A 172 7.78 -9.42 -2.17
N PRO A 173 9.08 -9.03 -2.15
CA PRO A 173 10.16 -9.92 -2.58
C PRO A 173 10.55 -10.97 -1.53
N GLY A 174 10.02 -10.85 -0.31
CA GLY A 174 10.23 -11.80 0.79
C GLY A 174 9.18 -12.91 0.83
N ARG A 175 9.47 -13.98 1.57
CA ARG A 175 8.49 -15.02 1.93
C ARG A 175 8.33 -15.12 3.44
N LEU A 176 7.16 -15.55 3.87
CA LEU A 176 6.92 -15.92 5.26
C LEU A 176 7.68 -17.20 5.64
N PRO A 177 8.01 -17.37 6.93
CA PRO A 177 8.72 -18.56 7.41
C PRO A 177 7.80 -19.79 7.35
N GLU A 178 8.37 -20.95 7.06
CA GLU A 178 7.66 -22.24 7.07
C GLU A 178 7.86 -23.00 8.40
N SER A 179 8.74 -22.50 9.27
CA SER A 179 9.03 -23.11 10.58
C SER A 179 9.46 -22.05 11.61
N GLU A 180 9.37 -22.39 12.90
CA GLU A 180 9.86 -21.53 13.99
C GLU A 180 11.36 -21.21 13.85
N ILE A 181 12.16 -22.14 13.31
CA ILE A 181 13.59 -21.94 13.09
C ILE A 181 13.83 -20.87 12.01
N GLU A 182 13.00 -20.84 10.95
CA GLU A 182 13.06 -19.79 9.95
C GLU A 182 12.56 -18.46 10.51
N MET A 183 11.54 -18.47 11.35
CA MET A 183 11.00 -17.28 12.01
C MET A 183 12.08 -16.56 12.84
N GLN A 184 12.89 -17.29 13.59
CA GLN A 184 14.01 -16.73 14.38
C GLN A 184 15.13 -16.11 13.54
N LYS A 185 15.21 -16.47 12.25
CA LYS A 185 16.26 -16.01 11.33
C LYS A 185 15.76 -14.89 10.41
N MET A 186 14.51 -14.48 10.54
CA MET A 186 13.96 -13.46 9.68
C MET A 186 14.71 -12.14 9.83
N ILE A 187 14.74 -11.42 8.72
CA ILE A 187 15.21 -10.05 8.66
C ILE A 187 14.02 -9.13 8.42
N GLU A 188 14.01 -8.00 9.10
CA GLU A 188 13.18 -6.87 8.75
C GLU A 188 13.86 -6.08 7.63
N VAL A 189 13.09 -5.77 6.59
CA VAL A 189 13.51 -4.93 5.48
C VAL A 189 12.61 -3.72 5.44
N SER A 190 13.21 -2.53 5.42
CA SER A 190 12.45 -1.28 5.32
C SER A 190 13.06 -0.32 4.30
N TYR A 191 12.18 0.36 3.55
CA TYR A 191 12.57 1.39 2.60
C TYR A 191 12.21 2.75 3.17
N TRP A 192 13.19 3.65 3.21
CA TRP A 192 13.07 4.95 3.83
C TRP A 192 13.27 6.06 2.80
N HIS A 193 12.44 7.10 2.87
CA HIS A 193 12.71 8.37 2.20
C HIS A 193 13.63 9.19 3.09
N GLN A 194 14.81 9.53 2.59
CA GLN A 194 15.65 10.54 3.23
C GLN A 194 15.13 11.92 2.84
N GLY A 195 14.57 12.66 3.80
CA GLY A 195 14.03 14.00 3.58
C GLY A 195 15.01 14.95 2.87
N SER A 196 14.45 15.93 2.15
CA SER A 196 15.22 16.97 1.47
C SER A 196 15.84 17.93 2.48
N ILE A 197 17.13 18.24 2.33
CA ILE A 197 17.81 19.32 3.06
C ILE A 197 17.36 20.71 2.53
N ASP A 198 16.71 20.76 1.36
CA ASP A 198 16.46 22.00 0.60
C ASP A 198 15.03 22.56 0.79
N GLY A 199 14.55 22.64 2.03
CA GLY A 199 13.18 23.11 2.29
C GLY A 199 12.83 23.51 3.72
N GLY A 200 13.80 23.96 4.53
CA GLY A 200 13.54 24.71 5.77
C GLY A 200 12.94 23.94 6.97
N GLN A 201 12.51 22.69 6.82
CA GLN A 201 12.15 21.80 7.94
C GLN A 201 13.03 20.55 7.89
N ASN A 202 13.68 20.24 9.01
CA ASN A 202 14.41 18.99 9.23
C ASN A 202 13.39 17.84 9.29
N ASP A 203 12.87 17.43 8.14
CA ASP A 203 12.07 16.21 8.05
C ASP A 203 13.02 15.03 8.15
N GLY A 204 12.95 14.31 9.27
CA GLY A 204 13.69 13.08 9.51
C GLY A 204 13.39 12.01 8.44
N PRO A 205 14.13 10.89 8.45
CA PRO A 205 13.85 9.79 7.55
C PRO A 205 12.39 9.30 7.73
N THR A 206 11.69 9.11 6.62
CA THR A 206 10.29 8.64 6.62
C THR A 206 10.21 7.22 6.13
N LEU A 207 9.59 6.32 6.90
CA LEU A 207 9.36 4.93 6.48
C LEU A 207 8.31 4.91 5.35
N LEU A 208 8.63 4.24 4.23
CA LEU A 208 7.73 4.12 3.07
C LEU A 208 7.07 2.76 2.97
N THR A 209 7.80 1.71 3.32
CA THR A 209 7.33 0.33 3.32
C THR A 209 8.26 -0.51 4.17
N ALA A 210 7.71 -1.55 4.80
CA ALA A 210 8.44 -2.53 5.55
C ALA A 210 7.86 -3.92 5.30
N PHE A 211 8.72 -4.93 5.28
CA PHE A 211 8.32 -6.32 5.17
C PHE A 211 9.40 -7.22 5.79
N ALA A 212 9.00 -8.44 6.14
CA ALA A 212 9.92 -9.43 6.65
C ALA A 212 10.35 -10.39 5.53
N ALA A 213 11.58 -10.90 5.60
CA ALA A 213 12.12 -11.81 4.61
C ALA A 213 13.12 -12.80 5.23
N GLN A 214 13.47 -13.82 4.45
CA GLN A 214 14.54 -14.75 4.82
C GLN A 214 15.91 -14.21 4.38
N PRO A 215 17.00 -14.49 5.13
CA PRO A 215 18.34 -14.00 4.78
C PRO A 215 18.84 -14.42 3.40
N ASP A 216 18.44 -15.60 2.91
CA ASP A 216 18.80 -16.10 1.58
C ASP A 216 18.13 -15.31 0.43
N GLN A 217 17.11 -14.49 0.73
CA GLN A 217 16.41 -13.64 -0.23
C GLN A 217 17.05 -12.26 -0.41
N LEU A 218 18.12 -11.94 0.34
CA LEU A 218 18.82 -10.65 0.26
C LEU A 218 19.22 -10.21 -1.16
N PRO A 219 19.73 -11.09 -2.05
CA PRO A 219 20.05 -10.69 -3.42
C PRO A 219 18.81 -10.21 -4.21
N ASN A 220 17.67 -10.87 -4.04
CA ASN A 220 16.42 -10.50 -4.69
C ASN A 220 15.89 -9.17 -4.14
N ILE A 221 15.98 -8.95 -2.83
CA ILE A 221 15.62 -7.68 -2.17
C ILE A 221 16.47 -6.53 -2.70
N GLN A 222 17.78 -6.72 -2.89
CA GLN A 222 18.66 -5.68 -3.43
C GLN A 222 18.31 -5.31 -4.88
N ILE A 223 17.98 -6.30 -5.72
CA ILE A 223 17.52 -6.07 -7.09
C ILE A 223 16.18 -5.30 -7.08
N HIS A 224 15.24 -5.75 -6.25
CA HIS A 224 13.95 -5.11 -6.07
C HIS A 224 14.09 -3.65 -5.61
N PHE A 225 14.89 -3.40 -4.57
CA PHE A 225 15.16 -2.07 -4.05
C PHE A 225 15.78 -1.16 -5.11
N LYS A 226 16.78 -1.64 -5.87
CA LYS A 226 17.42 -0.86 -6.93
C LYS A 226 16.40 -0.42 -7.99
N ARG A 227 15.54 -1.35 -8.43
CA ARG A 227 14.43 -1.05 -9.37
C ARG A 227 13.54 0.08 -8.83
N TYR A 228 13.12 -0.03 -7.58
CA TYR A 228 12.23 0.94 -6.96
C TYR A 228 12.89 2.31 -6.82
N ARG A 229 14.09 2.35 -6.23
CA ARG A 229 14.88 3.57 -6.01
C ARG A 229 15.11 4.35 -7.29
N ASP A 230 15.53 3.68 -8.35
CA ASP A 230 15.89 4.35 -9.60
C ASP A 230 14.65 4.97 -10.27
N VAL A 231 13.50 4.31 -10.20
CA VAL A 231 12.25 4.84 -10.79
C VAL A 231 11.66 5.99 -9.96
N VAL A 232 11.48 5.83 -8.64
CA VAL A 232 10.81 6.88 -7.84
C VAL A 232 11.65 8.13 -7.65
N ARG A 233 12.98 8.01 -7.71
CA ARG A 233 13.87 9.17 -7.73
C ARG A 233 13.64 10.02 -8.97
N ASN A 234 13.49 9.38 -10.13
CA ASN A 234 13.33 10.07 -11.41
C ASN A 234 11.94 10.68 -11.59
N ILE A 235 10.90 10.02 -11.07
CA ILE A 235 9.52 10.52 -11.19
C ILE A 235 9.25 11.53 -10.08
N PHE A 236 9.36 11.11 -8.81
CA PHE A 236 8.85 11.85 -7.66
C PHE A 236 9.94 12.58 -6.85
N GLY A 237 11.22 12.45 -7.22
CA GLY A 237 12.33 13.00 -6.43
C GLY A 237 12.55 12.29 -5.08
N ILE A 238 11.92 11.12 -4.86
CA ILE A 238 12.03 10.39 -3.59
C ILE A 238 13.42 9.75 -3.48
N GLN A 239 14.16 10.11 -2.43
CA GLN A 239 15.47 9.54 -2.13
C GLN A 239 15.33 8.27 -1.28
N LEU A 240 15.18 7.14 -1.94
CA LEU A 240 15.03 5.85 -1.29
C LEU A 240 16.34 5.30 -0.70
N LYS A 241 16.27 4.83 0.56
CA LYS A 241 17.31 4.08 1.28
C LYS A 241 16.78 2.72 1.74
N LEU A 242 17.67 1.73 1.71
CA LEU A 242 17.41 0.38 2.19
C LEU A 242 17.97 0.23 3.61
N HIS A 243 17.13 -0.24 4.53
CA HIS A 243 17.53 -0.68 5.86
C HIS A 243 17.19 -2.17 6.01
N ILE A 244 18.11 -2.92 6.61
CA ILE A 244 17.95 -4.36 6.87
C ILE A 244 18.41 -4.60 8.30
N GLN A 245 17.57 -5.23 9.11
CA GLN A 245 17.85 -5.56 10.51
C GLN A 245 17.49 -7.02 10.79
N SER A 246 18.32 -7.71 11.57
CA SER A 246 17.98 -9.04 12.08
C SER A 246 16.87 -8.93 13.12
N MET A 247 15.83 -9.77 13.02
CA MET A 247 14.78 -9.79 14.04
C MET A 247 15.25 -10.39 15.37
N ALA A 248 16.38 -11.11 15.38
CA ALA A 248 17.01 -11.60 16.61
C ALA A 248 17.70 -10.47 17.42
N ASP A 249 17.91 -9.29 16.84
CA ASP A 249 18.60 -8.17 17.47
C ASP A 249 17.61 -7.13 18.05
N ILE A 250 16.31 -7.45 18.10
CA ILE A 250 15.25 -6.61 18.69
C ILE A 250 15.01 -7.10 20.14
N GLU A 251 15.86 -6.66 21.07
CA GLU A 251 15.66 -6.79 22.53
C GLU A 251 15.26 -5.46 23.18
#